data_AF-A0A6A4J3D7-F1
#
_entry.id   AF-A0A6A4J3D7-F1
#
_cell.length_a   1.000
_cell.length_b   1.000
_cell.length_c   1.000
_cell.angle_alpha   90.00
_cell.angle_beta   90.00
_cell.angle_gamma   90.00
#
_symmetry.space_group_name_H-M   'P 1'
#
loop_
_entity.id
_entity.type
_entity.pdbx_description
1 polymer ?
#
loop_
_entity_poly.entity_id
_entity_poly.type
_entity_poly.pdbx_seq_one_letter_code
_entity_poly.pdbx_strand_id
1 'polypeptide(L)'
;MSALKRQQVHLQKLGPAESGELSVSGIRPTSLQMHTLAKRMTIFGITPKEAMEEYSGQGFDFKQLEVAFAKICTDYLSDYQLETAYKSLEFCCRMIYEVGPESRRVKKNTGEKVWEFVFCYMNEPGTSSAEAKATVQTKVLYVSTFKSDNATAVVEQADDYLSINVKQAGMLAVRVFSRVAQLGVRQNPKVYMLTPHAAAVFTKDQISTLCAHVGWEIEDGIKYINNSCQSGSQYFSENDMKMEIAIVAAVNAVKGLCDHTLRDSIIAKTIKQCVHNKHHFSMPLMLRIAEFASGGLPEGFDPEKILRDFEGVKINKRAAIKGAAETAITIGTEDTSIAFKGTLDDYLKNMEDIYTKHSLSYLNATDQGMKRQILDTAKSFGVDLDESMDANKERLRVLYNKSHPRTIPRI
;
A
#
# COMPACT_ATOMS: atom_id res chain seq x y z
N MET A 1 11.33 -17.17 1.95
CA MET A 1 12.41 -17.99 1.32
C MET A 1 11.88 -18.46 -0.03
N SER A 2 12.55 -18.19 -1.15
CA SER A 2 12.01 -18.57 -2.48
C SER A 2 11.95 -20.09 -2.65
N ALA A 3 11.05 -20.58 -3.50
CA ALA A 3 10.89 -22.01 -3.78
C ALA A 3 12.21 -22.69 -4.23
N LEU A 4 13.05 -21.96 -4.96
CA LEU A 4 14.39 -22.40 -5.39
C LEU A 4 15.36 -22.59 -4.21
N LYS A 5 15.37 -21.66 -3.25
CA LYS A 5 16.23 -21.75 -2.06
C LYS A 5 15.79 -22.90 -1.15
N ARG A 6 14.49 -23.22 -1.12
CA ARG A 6 13.97 -24.42 -0.42
C ARG A 6 14.35 -25.72 -1.12
N GLN A 7 14.31 -25.77 -2.45
CA GLN A 7 14.78 -26.93 -3.20
C GLN A 7 16.25 -27.23 -2.88
N GLN A 8 17.09 -26.20 -2.82
CA GLN A 8 18.50 -26.36 -2.41
C GLN A 8 18.64 -26.83 -0.95
N VAL A 9 17.90 -26.25 0.00
CA VAL A 9 17.97 -26.65 1.42
C VAL A 9 17.47 -28.08 1.63
N HIS A 10 16.41 -28.50 0.92
CA HIS A 10 15.87 -29.85 1.03
C HIS A 10 16.82 -30.87 0.41
N LEU A 11 17.44 -30.54 -0.73
CA LEU A 11 18.49 -31.36 -1.35
C LEU A 11 19.75 -31.46 -0.47
N GLN A 12 20.13 -30.38 0.23
CA GLN A 12 21.26 -30.40 1.18
C GLN A 12 20.99 -31.24 2.44
N LYS A 13 19.73 -31.29 2.91
CA LYS A 13 19.33 -32.11 4.08
C LYS A 13 19.33 -33.61 3.80
N LEU A 14 19.32 -34.03 2.53
CA LEU A 14 19.39 -35.43 2.12
C LEU A 14 20.82 -36.01 2.18
N GLY A 15 21.80 -35.23 2.67
CA GLY A 15 23.20 -35.65 2.82
C GLY A 15 24.01 -35.52 1.52
N PRO A 16 25.34 -35.77 1.57
CA PRO A 16 26.21 -35.74 0.40
C PRO A 16 26.02 -37.03 -0.41
N ALA A 17 24.85 -37.20 -1.01
CA ALA A 17 24.74 -38.01 -2.21
C ALA A 17 25.16 -37.11 -3.37
N GLU A 18 26.08 -37.60 -4.19
CA GLU A 18 26.37 -37.06 -5.53
C GLU A 18 25.08 -36.60 -6.20
N SER A 19 25.14 -35.51 -6.96
CA SER A 19 24.06 -34.85 -7.71
C SER A 19 23.12 -35.82 -8.46
N GLY A 20 22.30 -36.54 -7.70
CA GLY A 20 21.47 -37.61 -8.19
C GLY A 20 20.23 -36.99 -8.75
N GLU A 21 20.08 -37.06 -10.07
CA GLU A 21 18.78 -36.84 -10.70
C GLU A 21 17.74 -37.66 -9.95
N LEU A 22 16.71 -36.97 -9.45
CA LEU A 22 15.54 -37.65 -8.89
C LEU A 22 15.00 -38.60 -9.97
N SER A 23 15.16 -39.90 -9.74
CA SER A 23 14.59 -40.94 -10.61
C SER A 23 13.06 -40.85 -10.51
N VAL A 24 12.45 -40.17 -11.49
CA VAL A 24 10.99 -40.10 -11.61
C VAL A 24 10.54 -41.33 -12.41
N SER A 25 10.02 -42.34 -11.72
CA SER A 25 9.36 -43.46 -12.37
C SER A 25 7.90 -43.09 -12.70
N GLY A 26 7.51 -43.29 -13.96
CA GLY A 26 6.14 -43.01 -14.43
C GLY A 26 6.11 -42.68 -15.91
N ILE A 27 5.49 -43.54 -16.72
CA ILE A 27 5.23 -43.24 -18.13
C ILE A 27 4.01 -42.34 -18.21
N ARG A 28 4.13 -41.25 -18.97
CA ARG A 28 2.98 -40.38 -19.26
C ARG A 28 1.87 -41.23 -19.90
N PRO A 29 0.64 -41.25 -19.34
CA PRO A 29 -0.46 -42.02 -19.90
C PRO A 29 -0.67 -41.72 -21.38
N THR A 30 -0.98 -42.74 -22.17
CA THR A 30 -1.15 -42.64 -23.64
C THR A 30 -2.17 -41.58 -24.03
N SER A 31 -3.23 -41.43 -23.22
CA SER A 31 -4.26 -40.40 -23.37
C SER A 31 -3.74 -38.95 -23.29
N LEU A 32 -2.56 -38.75 -22.69
CA LEU A 32 -1.94 -37.44 -22.53
C LEU A 32 -0.79 -37.20 -23.50
N GLN A 33 -0.41 -38.15 -24.35
CA GLN A 33 0.74 -38.01 -25.25
C GLN A 33 0.62 -36.84 -26.23
N MET A 34 -0.60 -36.52 -26.68
CA MET A 34 -0.86 -35.40 -27.60
C MET A 34 -0.88 -34.02 -26.92
N HIS A 35 -0.80 -33.95 -25.58
CA HIS A 35 -0.83 -32.66 -24.86
C HIS A 35 0.59 -32.10 -24.70
N THR A 36 0.79 -30.79 -24.82
CA THR A 36 2.08 -30.15 -24.51
C THR A 36 2.26 -30.03 -22.99
N LEU A 37 3.40 -30.48 -22.46
CA LEU A 37 3.72 -30.32 -21.03
C LEU A 37 4.07 -28.85 -20.76
N ALA A 38 3.18 -28.11 -20.11
CA ALA A 38 3.39 -26.69 -19.82
C ALA A 38 4.53 -26.44 -18.82
N LYS A 39 4.56 -27.20 -17.72
CA LYS A 39 5.58 -27.10 -16.67
C LYS A 39 5.59 -28.39 -15.84
N ARG A 40 6.78 -28.92 -15.54
CA ARG A 40 6.96 -29.99 -14.55
C ARG A 40 7.21 -29.34 -13.19
N MET A 41 6.45 -29.75 -12.17
CA MET A 41 6.55 -29.23 -10.82
C MET A 41 6.85 -30.39 -9.86
N THR A 42 7.86 -30.23 -9.02
CA THR A 42 8.19 -31.20 -7.96
C THR A 42 7.55 -30.74 -6.66
N ILE A 43 6.76 -31.61 -6.03
CA ILE A 43 6.00 -31.30 -4.81
C ILE A 43 6.73 -31.91 -3.61
N PHE A 44 7.27 -31.07 -2.74
CA PHE A 44 7.99 -31.49 -1.52
C PHE A 44 7.12 -31.43 -0.25
N GLY A 45 5.86 -31.00 -0.37
CA GLY A 45 5.02 -30.65 0.77
C GLY A 45 5.41 -29.30 1.39
N ILE A 46 4.43 -28.62 2.00
CA ILE A 46 4.62 -27.40 2.79
C ILE A 46 3.78 -27.54 4.06
N THR A 47 4.28 -27.03 5.19
CA THR A 47 3.48 -26.95 6.41
C THR A 47 2.39 -25.89 6.26
N PRO A 48 1.27 -25.97 7.01
CA PRO A 48 0.27 -24.91 7.04
C PRO A 48 0.86 -23.54 7.38
N LYS A 49 1.87 -23.49 8.26
CA LYS A 49 2.59 -22.25 8.60
C LYS A 49 3.34 -21.68 7.39
N GLU A 50 4.08 -22.50 6.66
CA GLU A 50 4.75 -22.08 5.43
C GLU A 50 3.75 -21.69 4.35
N ALA A 51 2.62 -22.40 4.25
CA ALA A 51 1.55 -22.06 3.33
C ALA A 51 0.92 -20.71 3.69
N MET A 52 0.68 -20.44 4.98
CA MET A 52 0.23 -19.14 5.45
C MET A 52 1.29 -18.08 5.18
N GLU A 53 2.56 -18.29 5.51
CA GLU A 53 3.60 -17.28 5.27
C GLU A 53 3.84 -16.98 3.78
N GLU A 54 3.72 -17.98 2.91
CA GLU A 54 3.97 -17.85 1.47
C GLU A 54 2.74 -17.39 0.68
N TYR A 55 1.55 -17.90 1.03
CA TYR A 55 0.31 -17.68 0.29
C TYR A 55 -0.70 -16.79 1.02
N SER A 56 -0.44 -16.32 2.25
CA SER A 56 -1.19 -15.20 2.83
C SER A 56 -0.96 -13.89 2.07
N GLY A 57 -0.01 -13.91 1.12
CA GLY A 57 0.44 -12.73 0.39
C GLY A 57 1.21 -11.86 1.36
N GLN A 58 2.54 -11.95 1.35
CA GLN A 58 3.33 -10.84 1.87
C GLN A 58 2.98 -9.61 1.02
N GLY A 59 2.01 -8.82 1.50
CA GLY A 59 1.68 -7.55 0.91
C GLY A 59 2.96 -6.74 0.80
N PHE A 60 3.17 -6.11 -0.34
CA PHE A 60 4.30 -5.19 -0.49
C PHE A 60 4.19 -4.11 0.60
N ASP A 61 5.14 -4.11 1.52
CA ASP A 61 5.21 -3.16 2.63
C ASP A 61 6.23 -2.07 2.27
N PHE A 62 5.72 -0.89 1.96
CA PHE A 62 6.58 0.24 1.62
C PHE A 62 7.47 0.67 2.79
N LYS A 63 7.03 0.53 4.04
CA LYS A 63 7.83 0.90 5.22
C LYS A 63 9.04 -0.02 5.38
N GLN A 64 8.88 -1.31 5.13
CA GLN A 64 10.01 -2.24 5.11
C GLN A 64 10.99 -1.89 3.98
N LEU A 65 10.49 -1.48 2.81
CA LEU A 65 11.36 -1.00 1.74
C LEU A 65 12.12 0.28 2.13
N GLU A 66 11.48 1.23 2.80
CA GLU A 66 12.16 2.44 3.32
C GLU A 66 13.29 2.08 4.29
N VAL A 67 13.04 1.15 5.22
CA VAL A 67 14.04 0.68 6.18
C VAL A 67 15.19 -0.05 5.46
N ALA A 68 14.88 -0.90 4.48
CA ALA A 68 15.90 -1.57 3.68
C ALA A 68 16.76 -0.58 2.90
N PHE A 69 16.14 0.42 2.28
CA PHE A 69 16.84 1.45 1.53
C PHE A 69 17.68 2.36 2.42
N ALA A 70 17.21 2.71 3.62
CA ALA A 70 17.97 3.51 4.59
C ALA A 70 19.27 2.82 5.04
N LYS A 71 19.36 1.49 4.96
CA LYS A 71 20.62 0.76 5.20
C LYS A 71 21.63 0.96 4.07
N ILE A 72 21.17 1.16 2.84
CA ILE A 72 22.00 1.35 1.65
C ILE A 72 22.35 2.83 1.42
N CYS A 73 21.35 3.70 1.55
CA CYS A 73 21.44 5.15 1.43
C CYS A 73 21.21 5.79 2.81
N THR A 74 22.28 6.03 3.58
CA THR A 74 22.19 6.34 5.01
C THR A 74 21.58 7.72 5.31
N ASP A 75 21.58 8.62 4.33
CA ASP A 75 20.95 9.95 4.45
C ASP A 75 19.48 9.97 3.97
N TYR A 76 18.91 8.80 3.61
CA TYR A 76 17.54 8.72 3.09
C TYR A 76 16.50 9.24 4.09
N LEU A 77 16.64 8.99 5.38
CA LEU A 77 15.68 9.44 6.39
C LEU A 77 16.07 10.77 7.06
N SER A 78 17.11 11.44 6.58
CA SER A 78 17.57 12.71 7.14
C SER A 78 16.58 13.85 6.88
N ASP A 79 16.63 14.86 7.75
CA ASP A 79 15.99 16.15 7.52
C ASP A 79 16.84 16.97 6.53
N TYR A 80 16.25 17.30 5.39
CA TYR A 80 16.94 18.02 4.32
C TYR A 80 17.14 19.49 4.67
N GLN A 81 18.35 19.98 4.43
CA GLN A 81 18.77 21.38 4.54
C GLN A 81 19.21 21.89 3.17
N LEU A 82 19.09 23.19 2.93
CA LEU A 82 19.33 23.79 1.60
C LEU A 82 20.77 23.64 1.11
N GLU A 83 21.74 23.85 2.01
CA GLU A 83 23.17 23.94 1.67
C GLU A 83 23.92 22.60 1.87
N THR A 84 23.20 21.51 2.17
CA THR A 84 23.79 20.20 2.41
C THR A 84 23.56 19.29 1.21
N ALA A 85 24.61 18.61 0.76
CA ALA A 85 24.52 17.61 -0.29
C ALA A 85 24.02 16.27 0.27
N TYR A 86 23.04 15.65 -0.41
CA TYR A 86 22.46 14.36 -0.03
C TYR A 86 22.51 13.36 -1.19
N LYS A 87 22.99 12.15 -0.92
CA LYS A 87 23.02 11.04 -1.89
C LYS A 87 21.61 10.57 -2.24
N SER A 88 20.70 10.55 -1.28
CA SER A 88 19.28 10.25 -1.51
C SER A 88 18.61 11.25 -2.45
N LEU A 89 19.01 12.52 -2.42
CA LEU A 89 18.52 13.54 -3.33
C LEU A 89 19.07 13.36 -4.75
N GLU A 90 20.36 13.03 -4.88
CA GLU A 90 20.92 12.69 -6.20
C GLU A 90 20.23 11.45 -6.78
N PHE A 91 20.09 10.38 -6.00
CA PHE A 91 19.32 9.18 -6.38
C PHE A 91 17.90 9.55 -6.85
N CYS A 92 17.20 10.39 -6.09
CA CYS A 92 15.87 10.88 -6.44
C CYS A 92 15.85 11.56 -7.81
N CYS A 93 16.77 12.51 -8.06
CA CYS A 93 16.87 13.22 -9.33
C CYS A 93 17.15 12.26 -10.49
N ARG A 94 18.12 11.35 -10.35
CA ARG A 94 18.44 10.34 -11.36
C ARG A 94 17.23 9.44 -11.66
N MET A 95 16.51 9.00 -10.63
CA MET A 95 15.33 8.17 -10.80
C MET A 95 14.20 8.90 -11.54
N ILE A 96 13.93 10.15 -11.20
CA ILE A 96 12.81 10.91 -11.76
C ILE A 96 13.11 11.37 -13.19
N TYR A 97 14.32 11.85 -13.46
CA TYR A 97 14.65 12.53 -14.72
C TYR A 97 15.41 11.65 -15.72
N GLU A 98 15.99 10.52 -15.30
CA GLU A 98 16.78 9.64 -16.18
C GLU A 98 16.17 8.24 -16.25
N VAL A 99 16.20 7.49 -15.15
CA VAL A 99 15.79 6.06 -15.12
C VAL A 99 14.28 5.90 -15.40
N GLY A 100 13.43 6.73 -14.80
CA GLY A 100 11.99 6.71 -15.04
C GLY A 100 11.64 6.86 -16.52
N PRO A 101 12.07 7.94 -17.21
CA PRO A 101 11.92 8.09 -18.66
C PRO A 101 12.51 6.94 -19.48
N GLU A 102 13.72 6.46 -19.15
CA GLU A 102 14.39 5.41 -19.91
C GLU A 102 13.65 4.05 -19.79
N SER A 103 13.24 3.67 -18.58
CA SER A 103 12.53 2.41 -18.32
C SER A 103 11.21 2.29 -19.08
N ARG A 104 10.53 3.42 -19.36
CA ARG A 104 9.31 3.45 -20.18
C ARG A 104 9.56 3.10 -21.64
N ARG A 105 10.77 3.35 -22.15
CA ARG A 105 11.16 3.06 -23.55
C ARG A 105 11.52 1.59 -23.79
N VAL A 106 11.80 0.83 -22.74
CA VAL A 106 12.07 -0.61 -22.81
C VAL A 106 10.80 -1.33 -23.30
N LYS A 107 10.86 -2.12 -24.37
CA LYS A 107 9.74 -2.90 -24.89
C LYS A 107 9.86 -4.37 -24.43
N LYS A 108 8.79 -5.16 -24.54
CA LYS A 108 8.80 -6.59 -24.15
C LYS A 108 9.93 -7.41 -24.82
N ASN A 109 10.48 -6.94 -25.94
CA ASN A 109 11.45 -7.67 -26.75
C ASN A 109 12.88 -7.06 -26.73
N THR A 110 13.12 -5.99 -25.97
CA THR A 110 14.43 -5.30 -25.95
C THR A 110 15.37 -5.77 -24.84
N GLY A 111 14.98 -6.81 -24.10
CA GLY A 111 15.68 -7.25 -22.88
C GLY A 111 15.34 -6.39 -21.66
N GLU A 112 15.56 -6.97 -20.48
CA GLU A 112 15.43 -6.28 -19.19
C GLU A 112 16.66 -5.40 -18.96
N LYS A 113 16.45 -4.19 -18.42
CA LYS A 113 17.52 -3.27 -18.04
C LYS A 113 17.71 -3.27 -16.53
N VAL A 114 18.96 -3.06 -16.12
CA VAL A 114 19.37 -2.88 -14.73
C VAL A 114 20.20 -1.59 -14.66
N TRP A 115 19.90 -0.74 -13.68
CA TRP A 115 20.72 0.40 -13.30
C TRP A 115 21.34 0.14 -11.95
N GLU A 116 22.62 0.50 -11.81
CA GLU A 116 23.40 0.33 -10.59
C GLU A 116 23.66 1.70 -9.97
N PHE A 117 23.31 1.87 -8.69
CA PHE A 117 23.60 3.06 -7.90
C PHE A 117 24.58 2.69 -6.80
N VAL A 118 25.78 3.26 -6.85
CA VAL A 118 26.85 3.01 -5.87
C VAL A 118 26.93 4.17 -4.87
N PHE A 119 26.74 3.86 -3.59
CA PHE A 119 26.82 4.81 -2.49
C PHE A 119 28.15 4.62 -1.75
N CYS A 120 28.98 5.67 -1.73
CA CYS A 120 30.30 5.65 -1.09
C CYS A 120 30.27 6.33 0.30
N TYR A 121 30.85 5.68 1.30
CA TYR A 121 30.96 6.16 2.67
C TYR A 121 32.41 6.11 3.14
N MET A 122 32.86 7.18 3.81
CA MET A 122 34.16 7.20 4.47
C MET A 122 33.99 6.61 5.87
N ASN A 123 34.71 5.54 6.17
CA ASN A 123 34.81 5.05 7.54
C ASN A 123 35.86 5.86 8.28
N GLU A 124 35.52 6.35 9.48
CA GLU A 124 36.51 6.95 10.36
C GLU A 124 37.54 5.90 10.78
N PRO A 125 38.82 6.29 10.91
CA PRO A 125 39.84 5.42 11.47
C PRO A 125 39.39 4.90 12.84
N GLY A 126 39.38 3.58 13.03
CA GLY A 126 39.11 3.01 14.34
C GLY A 126 40.09 3.57 15.37
N THR A 127 39.59 3.92 16.56
CA THR A 127 40.32 4.62 17.64
C THR A 127 41.52 3.87 18.22
N SER A 128 41.93 2.73 17.66
CA SER A 128 42.89 1.80 18.26
C SER A 128 44.19 1.57 17.47
N SER A 129 44.48 2.28 16.37
CA SER A 129 45.85 2.28 15.84
C SER A 129 46.22 3.57 15.10
N ALA A 130 47.43 4.06 15.34
CA ALA A 130 48.00 5.27 14.73
C ALA A 130 48.22 5.17 13.21
N GLU A 131 47.82 4.07 12.56
CA GLU A 131 48.00 3.79 11.13
C GLU A 131 46.70 3.42 10.40
N ALA A 132 45.53 3.59 11.02
CA ALA A 132 44.25 3.24 10.38
C ALA A 132 43.96 4.18 9.19
N LYS A 133 44.28 3.71 7.97
CA LYS A 133 43.90 4.36 6.71
C LYS A 133 42.38 4.44 6.63
N ALA A 134 41.86 5.60 6.23
CA ALA A 134 40.45 5.76 5.86
C ALA A 134 40.08 4.68 4.82
N THR A 135 39.05 3.89 5.12
CA THR A 135 38.52 2.89 4.19
C THR A 135 37.22 3.41 3.58
N VAL A 136 37.06 3.22 2.27
CA VAL A 136 35.81 3.55 1.58
C VAL A 136 34.91 2.31 1.64
N GLN A 137 33.76 2.42 2.30
CA GLN A 137 32.71 1.42 2.22
C GLN A 137 31.77 1.79 1.08
N THR A 138 31.47 0.84 0.21
CA THR A 138 30.47 0.99 -0.86
C THR A 138 29.23 0.16 -0.55
N LYS A 139 28.05 0.72 -0.82
CA LYS A 139 26.79 -0.01 -0.83
C LYS A 139 26.11 0.18 -2.18
N VAL A 140 25.40 -0.83 -2.67
CA VAL A 140 24.87 -0.84 -4.04
C VAL A 140 23.37 -1.03 -4.08
N LEU A 141 22.67 -0.22 -4.87
CA LEU A 141 21.27 -0.43 -5.20
C LEU A 141 21.15 -0.83 -6.68
N TYR A 142 20.58 -1.99 -6.94
CA TYR A 142 20.20 -2.44 -8.26
C TYR A 142 18.72 -2.11 -8.51
N VAL A 143 18.44 -1.43 -9.62
CA VAL A 143 17.09 -1.10 -10.06
C VAL A 143 16.82 -1.78 -11.38
N SER A 144 15.81 -2.65 -11.44
CA SER A 144 15.56 -3.51 -12.61
C SER A 144 14.17 -3.31 -13.22
N THR A 145 14.07 -3.42 -14.54
CA THR A 145 12.77 -3.61 -15.21
C THR A 145 12.41 -5.09 -15.28
N PHE A 146 11.18 -5.42 -14.93
CA PHE A 146 10.63 -6.76 -15.12
C PHE A 146 9.46 -6.67 -16.10
N LYS A 147 9.69 -7.06 -17.37
CA LYS A 147 8.65 -7.03 -18.43
C LYS A 147 8.28 -8.41 -18.96
N SER A 148 9.02 -9.44 -18.55
CA SER A 148 8.68 -10.83 -18.83
C SER A 148 7.53 -11.29 -17.92
N ASP A 149 6.59 -12.07 -18.46
CA ASP A 149 5.37 -12.48 -17.74
C ASP A 149 5.66 -13.46 -16.57
N ASN A 150 6.91 -13.91 -16.41
CA ASN A 150 7.38 -14.83 -15.37
C ASN A 150 8.32 -14.19 -14.33
N ALA A 151 8.71 -12.92 -14.50
CA ALA A 151 9.62 -12.26 -13.57
C ALA A 151 8.90 -11.94 -12.25
N THR A 152 9.38 -12.54 -11.17
CA THR A 152 8.89 -12.22 -9.83
C THR A 152 9.69 -11.02 -9.32
N ALA A 153 9.04 -9.87 -9.16
CA ALA A 153 9.70 -8.69 -8.59
C ALA A 153 9.85 -8.87 -7.07
N VAL A 154 10.89 -9.60 -6.66
CA VAL A 154 11.23 -9.82 -5.26
C VAL A 154 12.24 -8.75 -4.83
N VAL A 155 12.04 -8.18 -3.64
CA VAL A 155 13.07 -7.36 -3.01
C VAL A 155 14.15 -8.31 -2.50
N GLU A 156 15.35 -8.22 -3.07
CA GLU A 156 16.51 -8.98 -2.59
C GLU A 156 17.44 -8.04 -1.83
N GLN A 157 17.87 -8.46 -0.64
CA GLN A 157 18.64 -7.61 0.25
C GLN A 157 19.76 -8.40 0.91
N ALA A 158 20.93 -7.77 0.99
CA ALA A 158 22.03 -8.10 1.89
C ALA A 158 22.48 -6.82 2.63
N ASP A 159 23.59 -6.90 3.36
CA ASP A 159 24.10 -5.77 4.15
C ASP A 159 24.68 -4.64 3.28
N ASP A 160 25.21 -5.00 2.12
CA ASP A 160 25.92 -4.15 1.18
C ASP A 160 25.12 -3.89 -0.11
N TYR A 161 24.05 -4.63 -0.38
CA TYR A 161 23.20 -4.38 -1.54
C TYR A 161 21.69 -4.52 -1.32
N LEU A 162 20.94 -3.83 -2.17
CA LEU A 162 19.49 -3.94 -2.30
C LEU A 162 19.15 -4.04 -3.80
N SER A 163 18.27 -4.97 -4.17
CA SER A 163 17.75 -5.12 -5.54
C SER A 163 16.24 -4.94 -5.53
N ILE A 164 15.76 -3.99 -6.32
CA ILE A 164 14.35 -3.59 -6.41
C ILE A 164 13.95 -3.30 -7.85
N ASN A 165 12.64 -3.24 -8.08
CA ASN A 165 12.12 -2.84 -9.39
C ASN A 165 12.02 -1.31 -9.54
N VAL A 166 11.87 -0.84 -10.78
CA VAL A 166 11.71 0.60 -11.08
C VAL A 166 10.53 1.25 -10.34
N LYS A 167 9.42 0.53 -10.11
CA LYS A 167 8.26 1.08 -9.38
C LYS A 167 8.62 1.37 -7.93
N GLN A 168 9.27 0.43 -7.25
CA GLN A 168 9.76 0.54 -5.87
C GLN A 168 10.77 1.67 -5.74
N ALA A 169 11.75 1.73 -6.64
CA ALA A 169 12.74 2.80 -6.68
C ALA A 169 12.10 4.18 -6.91
N GLY A 170 11.12 4.26 -7.82
CA GLY A 170 10.38 5.49 -8.08
C GLY A 170 9.55 5.97 -6.88
N MET A 171 9.03 5.05 -6.07
CA MET A 171 8.34 5.39 -4.82
C MET A 171 9.30 5.96 -3.76
N LEU A 172 10.49 5.38 -3.61
CA LEU A 172 11.54 5.92 -2.73
C LEU A 172 11.97 7.32 -3.20
N ALA A 173 12.15 7.49 -4.51
CA ALA A 173 12.53 8.77 -5.11
C ALA A 173 11.45 9.85 -4.86
N VAL A 174 10.16 9.56 -5.11
CA VAL A 174 9.11 10.58 -4.89
C VAL A 174 8.98 10.95 -3.41
N ARG A 175 9.30 10.04 -2.48
CA ARG A 175 9.32 10.33 -1.05
C ARG A 175 10.39 11.36 -0.68
N VAL A 176 11.58 11.25 -1.27
CA VAL A 176 12.65 12.26 -1.14
C VAL A 176 12.21 13.57 -1.81
N PHE A 177 11.71 13.49 -3.04
CA PHE A 177 11.27 14.66 -3.81
C PHE A 177 10.22 15.47 -3.05
N SER A 178 9.22 14.81 -2.48
CA SER A 178 8.15 15.47 -1.72
C SER A 178 8.68 16.20 -0.49
N ARG A 179 9.66 15.64 0.24
CA ARG A 179 10.29 16.35 1.37
C ARG A 179 11.06 17.59 0.93
N VAL A 180 11.77 17.52 -0.19
CA VAL A 180 12.44 18.69 -0.76
C VAL A 180 11.45 19.72 -1.30
N ALA A 181 10.33 19.28 -1.89
CA ALA A 181 9.26 20.17 -2.32
C ALA A 181 8.61 20.91 -1.14
N GLN A 182 8.44 20.22 0.00
CA GLN A 182 8.00 20.83 1.26
C GLN A 182 9.00 21.89 1.75
N LEU A 183 10.31 21.59 1.71
CA LEU A 183 11.35 22.58 2.03
C LEU A 183 11.31 23.78 1.08
N GLY A 184 11.04 23.56 -0.20
CA GLY A 184 10.92 24.61 -1.22
C GLY A 184 9.78 25.58 -0.95
N VAL A 185 8.60 25.10 -0.53
CA VAL A 185 7.45 25.98 -0.24
C VAL A 185 7.59 26.76 1.07
N ARG A 186 8.54 26.38 1.93
CA ARG A 186 8.92 27.15 3.14
C ARG A 186 9.84 28.33 2.82
N GLN A 187 10.44 28.37 1.64
CA GLN A 187 11.35 29.46 1.24
C GLN A 187 10.61 30.76 0.96
N ASN A 188 11.38 31.86 0.98
CA ASN A 188 10.90 33.18 0.57
C ASN A 188 11.83 33.77 -0.50
N PRO A 189 11.42 33.84 -1.78
CA PRO A 189 10.10 33.44 -2.31
C PRO A 189 9.88 31.93 -2.29
N LYS A 190 8.60 31.51 -2.25
CA LYS A 190 8.23 30.08 -2.26
C LYS A 190 8.65 29.41 -3.56
N VAL A 191 9.15 28.19 -3.47
CA VAL A 191 9.54 27.37 -4.63
C VAL A 191 8.63 26.15 -4.74
N TYR A 192 7.81 26.10 -5.79
CA TYR A 192 6.91 24.97 -6.05
C TYR A 192 7.57 23.92 -6.96
N MET A 193 7.70 22.71 -6.43
CA MET A 193 8.31 21.58 -7.13
C MET A 193 7.29 20.47 -7.37
N LEU A 194 7.11 20.11 -8.63
CA LEU A 194 6.24 19.02 -9.05
C LEU A 194 7.07 17.96 -9.77
N THR A 195 6.80 16.69 -9.48
CA THR A 195 7.30 15.60 -10.32
C THR A 195 6.72 15.71 -11.74
N PRO A 196 7.36 15.13 -12.76
CA PRO A 196 6.82 15.14 -14.12
C PRO A 196 5.38 14.59 -14.22
N HIS A 197 5.03 13.57 -13.42
CA HIS A 197 3.67 13.03 -13.40
C HIS A 197 2.68 14.00 -12.77
N ALA A 198 3.06 14.66 -11.67
CA ALA A 198 2.22 15.67 -11.03
C ALA A 198 2.06 16.92 -11.92
N ALA A 199 3.12 17.36 -12.58
CA ALA A 199 3.12 18.51 -13.50
C ALA A 199 2.29 18.25 -14.77
N ALA A 200 2.05 17.00 -15.15
CA ALA A 200 1.14 16.64 -16.23
C ALA A 200 -0.34 16.78 -15.83
N VAL A 201 -0.63 16.84 -14.53
CA VAL A 201 -1.98 16.96 -13.97
C VAL A 201 -2.22 18.37 -13.44
N PHE A 202 -1.31 18.95 -12.68
CA PHE A 202 -1.47 20.25 -12.03
C PHE A 202 -0.40 21.24 -12.47
N THR A 203 -0.76 22.52 -12.46
CA THR A 203 0.19 23.62 -12.73
C THR A 203 0.76 24.16 -11.43
N LYS A 204 2.03 24.62 -11.47
CA LYS A 204 2.72 25.16 -10.28
C LYS A 204 2.04 26.42 -9.73
N ASP A 205 1.53 27.27 -10.61
CA ASP A 205 0.96 28.57 -10.26
C ASP A 205 -0.39 28.43 -9.52
N GLN A 206 -1.06 27.29 -9.67
CA GLN A 206 -2.36 27.03 -9.04
C GLN A 206 -2.26 26.30 -7.70
N ILE A 207 -1.09 25.83 -7.29
CA ILE A 207 -0.95 24.99 -6.09
C ILE A 207 -1.46 25.69 -4.84
N SER A 208 -1.11 26.97 -4.64
CA SER A 208 -1.61 27.72 -3.49
C SER A 208 -3.12 27.89 -3.48
N THR A 209 -3.72 28.18 -4.64
CA THR A 209 -5.17 28.33 -4.77
C THR A 209 -5.88 27.00 -4.54
N LEU A 210 -5.36 25.89 -5.10
CA LEU A 210 -5.86 24.54 -4.85
C LEU A 210 -5.85 24.23 -3.35
N CYS A 211 -4.70 24.42 -2.68
CA CYS A 211 -4.57 24.10 -1.26
C CYS A 211 -5.55 24.93 -0.41
N ALA A 212 -5.68 26.23 -0.67
CA ALA A 212 -6.65 27.08 0.00
C ALA A 212 -8.10 26.62 -0.25
N HIS A 213 -8.42 26.24 -1.49
CA HIS A 213 -9.77 25.81 -1.88
C HIS A 213 -10.21 24.51 -1.20
N VAL A 214 -9.29 23.59 -0.95
CA VAL A 214 -9.58 22.31 -0.28
C VAL A 214 -9.30 22.33 1.23
N GLY A 215 -8.71 23.42 1.75
CA GLY A 215 -8.38 23.58 3.17
C GLY A 215 -7.14 22.83 3.61
N TRP A 216 -6.10 22.74 2.76
CA TRP A 216 -4.81 22.15 3.10
C TRP A 216 -3.74 23.21 3.32
N GLU A 217 -2.82 22.93 4.24
CA GLU A 217 -1.54 23.61 4.29
C GLU A 217 -0.77 23.35 2.99
N ILE A 218 -0.13 24.40 2.44
CA ILE A 218 0.59 24.30 1.16
C ILE A 218 1.67 23.22 1.20
N GLU A 219 2.31 23.07 2.35
CA GLU A 219 3.32 22.05 2.60
C GLU A 219 2.75 20.62 2.50
N ASP A 220 1.58 20.36 3.08
CA ASP A 220 0.93 19.06 2.94
C ASP A 220 0.38 18.86 1.53
N GLY A 221 -0.19 19.90 0.93
CA GLY A 221 -0.74 19.87 -0.42
C GLY A 221 0.30 19.48 -1.48
N ILE A 222 1.51 20.07 -1.45
CA ILE A 222 2.56 19.73 -2.41
C ILE A 222 3.04 18.27 -2.26
N LYS A 223 3.11 17.77 -1.02
CA LYS A 223 3.41 16.36 -0.72
C LYS A 223 2.32 15.43 -1.26
N TYR A 224 1.05 15.73 -0.98
CA TYR A 224 -0.08 14.92 -1.48
C TYR A 224 -0.09 14.85 -2.99
N ILE A 225 0.08 15.99 -3.67
CA ILE A 225 0.08 16.08 -5.12
C ILE A 225 1.19 15.21 -5.73
N ASN A 226 2.43 15.37 -5.26
CA ASN A 226 3.57 14.61 -5.77
C ASN A 226 3.43 13.10 -5.51
N ASN A 227 3.08 12.72 -4.29
CA ASN A 227 2.98 11.32 -3.91
C ASN A 227 1.81 10.61 -4.61
N SER A 228 0.64 11.25 -4.71
CA SER A 228 -0.55 10.63 -5.30
C SER A 228 -0.46 10.41 -6.82
N CYS A 229 0.25 11.29 -7.54
CA CYS A 229 0.41 11.17 -9.00
C CYS A 229 1.43 10.09 -9.40
N GLN A 230 2.13 9.48 -8.45
CA GLN A 230 3.11 8.43 -8.70
C GLN A 230 2.44 7.04 -8.82
N SER A 231 2.90 6.23 -9.77
CA SER A 231 2.52 4.81 -9.81
C SER A 231 3.02 4.08 -8.55
N GLY A 232 2.11 3.40 -7.85
CA GLY A 232 2.41 2.78 -6.56
C GLY A 232 1.98 3.61 -5.35
N SER A 233 1.38 4.79 -5.57
CA SER A 233 0.93 5.67 -4.49
C SER A 233 -0.01 5.00 -3.49
N GLN A 234 -0.73 3.95 -3.88
CA GLN A 234 -1.61 3.20 -2.97
C GLN A 234 -0.90 2.63 -1.74
N TYR A 235 0.42 2.44 -1.79
CA TYR A 235 1.20 1.90 -0.67
C TYR A 235 1.74 2.99 0.26
N PHE A 236 1.55 4.27 -0.06
CA PHE A 236 1.78 5.34 0.89
C PHE A 236 0.67 5.40 1.93
N SER A 237 0.96 5.99 3.08
CA SER A 237 -0.05 6.20 4.12
C SER A 237 -1.03 7.32 3.73
N GLU A 238 -2.18 7.39 4.38
CA GLU A 238 -3.19 8.45 4.17
C GLU A 238 -2.71 9.86 4.56
N ASN A 239 -1.63 9.91 5.35
CA ASN A 239 -0.95 11.14 5.76
C ASN A 239 0.09 11.59 4.73
N ASP A 240 0.37 10.77 3.73
CA ASP A 240 1.37 11.01 2.70
C ASP A 240 0.77 11.15 1.30
N MET A 241 -0.44 10.63 1.07
CA MET A 241 -1.13 10.70 -0.20
C MET A 241 -2.64 10.91 0.00
N LYS A 242 -3.32 11.36 -1.05
CA LYS A 242 -4.78 11.42 -1.13
C LYS A 242 -5.29 10.59 -2.32
N MET A 243 -6.23 9.70 -2.06
CA MET A 243 -6.83 8.83 -3.06
C MET A 243 -7.52 9.63 -4.17
N GLU A 244 -8.14 10.75 -3.82
CA GLU A 244 -8.81 11.67 -4.73
C GLU A 244 -7.86 12.18 -5.81
N ILE A 245 -6.64 12.59 -5.42
CA ILE A 245 -5.61 13.03 -6.36
C ILE A 245 -5.16 11.87 -7.25
N ALA A 246 -5.01 10.66 -6.72
CA ALA A 246 -4.62 9.50 -7.51
C ALA A 246 -5.68 9.14 -8.57
N ILE A 247 -6.96 9.28 -8.23
CA ILE A 247 -8.08 9.13 -9.16
C ILE A 247 -8.05 10.23 -10.22
N VAL A 248 -7.93 11.50 -9.83
CA VAL A 248 -7.84 12.63 -10.77
C VAL A 248 -6.67 12.46 -11.74
N ALA A 249 -5.51 12.02 -11.23
CA ALA A 249 -4.34 11.72 -12.05
C ALA A 249 -4.61 10.56 -13.04
N ALA A 250 -5.28 9.49 -12.59
CA ALA A 250 -5.66 8.38 -13.45
C ALA A 250 -6.62 8.83 -14.56
N VAL A 251 -7.65 9.63 -14.23
CA VAL A 251 -8.60 10.20 -15.18
C VAL A 251 -7.90 11.09 -16.20
N ASN A 252 -7.01 11.98 -15.74
CA ASN A 252 -6.24 12.85 -16.62
C ASN A 252 -5.30 12.06 -17.56
N ALA A 253 -4.72 10.95 -17.08
CA ALA A 253 -3.84 10.10 -17.90
C ALA A 253 -4.57 9.39 -19.04
N VAL A 254 -5.89 9.18 -18.92
CA VAL A 254 -6.69 8.43 -19.89
C VAL A 254 -7.69 9.29 -20.67
N LYS A 255 -7.69 10.61 -20.46
CA LYS A 255 -8.66 11.54 -21.08
C LYS A 255 -8.67 11.52 -22.62
N GLY A 256 -7.53 11.22 -23.24
CA GLY A 256 -7.39 11.13 -24.69
C GLY A 256 -7.65 9.73 -25.28
N LEU A 257 -8.01 8.74 -24.45
CA LEU A 257 -8.29 7.39 -24.94
C LEU A 257 -9.73 7.29 -25.45
N CYS A 258 -9.89 6.92 -26.73
CA CYS A 258 -11.19 6.63 -27.34
C CYS A 258 -11.79 5.30 -26.86
N ASP A 259 -10.95 4.38 -26.37
CA ASP A 259 -11.42 3.12 -25.78
C ASP A 259 -11.94 3.35 -24.36
N HIS A 260 -13.25 3.56 -24.26
CA HIS A 260 -13.95 3.78 -22.99
C HIS A 260 -13.84 2.59 -22.02
N THR A 261 -13.76 1.36 -22.51
CA THR A 261 -13.62 0.16 -21.66
C THR A 261 -12.24 0.11 -21.02
N LEU A 262 -11.18 0.34 -21.81
CA LEU A 262 -9.82 0.43 -21.30
C LEU A 262 -9.67 1.59 -20.31
N ARG A 263 -10.22 2.77 -20.66
CA ARG A 263 -10.24 3.95 -19.80
C ARG A 263 -10.83 3.64 -18.43
N ASP A 264 -12.03 3.06 -18.39
CA ASP A 264 -12.74 2.72 -17.17
C ASP A 264 -12.00 1.64 -16.38
N SER A 265 -11.38 0.68 -17.05
CA SER A 265 -10.59 -0.39 -16.40
C SER A 265 -9.38 0.16 -15.64
N ILE A 266 -8.72 1.19 -16.17
CA ILE A 266 -7.56 1.84 -15.53
C ILE A 266 -8.00 2.59 -14.27
N ILE A 267 -9.08 3.38 -14.38
CA ILE A 267 -9.63 4.13 -13.23
C ILE A 267 -10.10 3.17 -12.14
N ALA A 268 -10.89 2.14 -12.51
CA ALA A 268 -11.39 1.14 -11.56
C ALA A 268 -10.24 0.37 -10.88
N LYS A 269 -9.14 0.12 -11.59
CA LYS A 269 -7.94 -0.51 -11.01
C LYS A 269 -7.28 0.38 -9.97
N THR A 270 -7.14 1.68 -10.23
CA THR A 270 -6.62 2.64 -9.24
C THR A 270 -7.48 2.67 -7.99
N ILE A 271 -8.81 2.78 -8.14
CA ILE A 271 -9.76 2.74 -7.02
C ILE A 271 -9.59 1.47 -6.20
N LYS A 272 -9.61 0.30 -6.85
CA LYS A 272 -9.43 -1.01 -6.20
C LYS A 272 -8.12 -1.09 -5.42
N GLN A 273 -7.03 -0.58 -5.98
CA GLN A 273 -5.72 -0.60 -5.35
C GLN A 273 -5.68 0.29 -4.09
N CYS A 274 -6.25 1.49 -4.15
CA CYS A 274 -6.35 2.38 -2.99
C CYS A 274 -7.25 1.79 -1.90
N VAL A 275 -8.43 1.27 -2.26
CA VAL A 275 -9.35 0.64 -1.28
C VAL A 275 -8.71 -0.59 -0.62
N HIS A 276 -8.00 -1.41 -1.39
CA HIS A 276 -7.28 -2.56 -0.85
C HIS A 276 -6.23 -2.16 0.19
N ASN A 277 -5.59 -1.00 0.01
CA ASN A 277 -4.65 -0.40 0.96
C ASN A 277 -5.33 0.52 1.99
N LYS A 278 -6.65 0.36 2.19
CA LYS A 278 -7.45 1.03 3.23
C LYS A 278 -7.50 2.55 3.13
N HIS A 279 -7.32 3.11 1.93
CA HIS A 279 -7.50 4.55 1.71
C HIS A 279 -8.97 4.98 1.76
N HIS A 280 -9.24 6.10 2.41
CA HIS A 280 -10.53 6.77 2.41
C HIS A 280 -10.76 7.56 1.12
N PHE A 281 -12.03 7.65 0.73
CA PHE A 281 -12.46 8.38 -0.46
C PHE A 281 -13.58 9.37 -0.12
N SER A 282 -13.45 10.57 -0.67
CA SER A 282 -14.41 11.67 -0.57
C SER A 282 -14.70 12.23 -1.96
N MET A 283 -15.91 11.93 -2.46
CA MET A 283 -16.40 12.48 -3.72
C MET A 283 -16.36 14.02 -3.76
N PRO A 284 -16.85 14.75 -2.72
CA PRO A 284 -16.81 16.22 -2.73
C PRO A 284 -15.39 16.80 -2.74
N LEU A 285 -14.41 16.11 -2.17
CA LEU A 285 -13.02 16.53 -2.22
C LEU A 285 -12.42 16.29 -3.62
N MET A 286 -12.73 15.14 -4.23
CA MET A 286 -12.25 14.79 -5.57
C MET A 286 -12.73 15.78 -6.64
N LEU A 287 -14.01 16.17 -6.59
CA LEU A 287 -14.56 17.16 -7.52
C LEU A 287 -13.86 18.53 -7.39
N ARG A 288 -13.65 19.00 -6.16
CA ARG A 288 -12.92 20.25 -5.90
C ARG A 288 -11.47 20.22 -6.39
N ILE A 289 -10.79 19.08 -6.27
CA ILE A 289 -9.43 18.90 -6.79
C ILE A 289 -9.43 18.88 -8.32
N ALA A 290 -10.43 18.25 -8.94
CA ALA A 290 -10.52 18.10 -10.38
C ALA A 290 -10.65 19.43 -11.14
N GLU A 291 -11.16 20.49 -10.50
CA GLU A 291 -11.21 21.86 -11.05
C GLU A 291 -9.82 22.40 -11.40
N PHE A 292 -8.78 21.93 -10.71
CA PHE A 292 -7.39 22.33 -10.92
C PHE A 292 -6.60 21.36 -11.80
N ALA A 293 -7.23 20.29 -12.27
CA ALA A 293 -6.60 19.35 -13.19
C ALA A 293 -6.53 19.94 -14.60
N SER A 294 -5.39 19.77 -15.25
CA SER A 294 -5.09 20.31 -16.57
C SER A 294 -6.04 19.71 -17.60
N GLY A 295 -6.92 20.53 -18.17
CA GLY A 295 -7.95 20.08 -19.12
C GLY A 295 -9.22 19.50 -18.48
N GLY A 296 -9.39 19.65 -17.17
CA GLY A 296 -10.60 19.28 -16.44
C GLY A 296 -10.94 17.79 -16.47
N LEU A 297 -12.20 17.48 -16.13
CA LEU A 297 -12.75 16.13 -16.28
C LEU A 297 -13.15 15.89 -17.76
N PRO A 298 -12.90 14.69 -18.31
CA PRO A 298 -13.28 14.37 -19.70
C PRO A 298 -14.79 14.51 -19.92
N GLU A 299 -15.19 14.85 -21.15
CA GLU A 299 -16.59 14.85 -21.55
C GLU A 299 -17.21 13.44 -21.38
N GLY A 300 -18.41 13.38 -20.79
CA GLY A 300 -19.09 12.11 -20.47
C GLY A 300 -18.49 11.35 -19.27
N PHE A 301 -17.56 11.94 -18.52
CA PHE A 301 -17.15 11.39 -17.24
C PHE A 301 -18.29 11.50 -16.22
N ASP A 302 -18.67 10.37 -15.63
CA ASP A 302 -19.72 10.27 -14.60
C ASP A 302 -19.08 10.09 -13.22
N PRO A 303 -19.03 11.13 -12.38
CA PRO A 303 -18.54 11.01 -11.01
C PRO A 303 -19.31 9.97 -10.20
N GLU A 304 -20.62 9.80 -10.42
CA GLU A 304 -21.43 8.81 -9.70
C GLU A 304 -21.00 7.38 -10.01
N LYS A 305 -20.42 7.14 -11.20
CA LYS A 305 -19.81 5.85 -11.53
C LYS A 305 -18.64 5.53 -10.62
N ILE A 306 -17.83 6.51 -10.25
CA ILE A 306 -16.71 6.31 -9.30
C ILE A 306 -17.23 5.95 -7.91
N LEU A 307 -18.32 6.60 -7.46
CA LEU A 307 -18.94 6.26 -6.19
C LEU A 307 -19.44 4.81 -6.19
N ARG A 308 -20.15 4.41 -7.25
CA ARG A 308 -20.60 3.02 -7.45
C ARG A 308 -19.44 2.03 -7.52
N ASP A 309 -18.36 2.37 -8.22
CA ASP A 309 -17.16 1.54 -8.31
C ASP A 309 -16.49 1.40 -6.93
N PHE A 310 -16.45 2.47 -6.13
CA PHE A 310 -15.93 2.44 -4.75
C PHE A 310 -16.81 1.60 -3.80
N GLU A 311 -18.12 1.81 -3.82
CA GLU A 311 -19.09 1.05 -3.03
C GLU A 311 -19.12 -0.42 -3.44
N GLY A 312 -19.10 -0.72 -4.73
CA GLY A 312 -19.06 -2.07 -5.28
C GLY A 312 -17.80 -2.84 -4.87
N VAL A 313 -16.65 -2.16 -4.72
CA VAL A 313 -15.43 -2.77 -4.16
C VAL A 313 -15.60 -3.07 -2.67
N LYS A 314 -16.26 -2.20 -1.90
CA LYS A 314 -16.60 -2.49 -0.49
C LYS A 314 -17.55 -3.68 -0.37
N ILE A 315 -18.54 -3.79 -1.25
CA ILE A 315 -19.56 -4.88 -1.24
C ILE A 315 -18.96 -6.22 -1.67
N ASN A 316 -17.94 -6.24 -2.54
CA ASN A 316 -17.22 -7.45 -2.95
C ASN A 316 -16.37 -8.10 -1.85
N LYS A 317 -16.31 -7.52 -0.63
CA LYS A 317 -15.86 -8.27 0.57
C LYS A 317 -16.67 -9.55 0.80
N ARG A 318 -17.92 -9.66 0.30
CA ARG A 318 -18.70 -10.93 0.36
C ARG A 318 -18.10 -12.08 -0.45
N ALA A 319 -17.40 -11.80 -1.56
CA ALA A 319 -16.69 -12.84 -2.32
C ALA A 319 -15.40 -13.29 -1.59
N ALA A 320 -14.74 -12.38 -0.87
CA ALA A 320 -13.63 -12.71 0.04
C ALA A 320 -14.11 -13.48 1.29
N ILE A 321 -15.31 -13.18 1.80
CA ILE A 321 -15.96 -13.95 2.88
C ILE A 321 -16.30 -15.37 2.42
N LYS A 322 -16.60 -15.60 1.15
CA LYS A 322 -16.84 -16.96 0.62
C LYS A 322 -15.56 -17.81 0.61
N GLY A 323 -14.40 -17.21 0.38
CA GLY A 323 -13.09 -17.87 0.55
C GLY A 323 -12.65 -18.01 2.02
N ALA A 324 -13.01 -17.05 2.88
CA ALA A 324 -12.72 -17.12 4.31
C ALA A 324 -13.64 -18.12 5.06
N ALA A 325 -14.87 -18.35 4.57
CA ALA A 325 -15.80 -19.34 5.14
C ALA A 325 -15.31 -20.78 4.98
N GLU A 326 -14.47 -21.07 3.98
CA GLU A 326 -13.80 -22.36 3.82
C GLU A 326 -12.58 -22.51 4.77
N THR A 327 -12.14 -21.42 5.41
CA THR A 327 -11.00 -21.41 6.35
C THR A 327 -11.43 -21.24 7.82
N ALA A 328 -12.68 -20.87 8.08
CA ALA A 328 -13.21 -20.56 9.41
C ALA A 328 -13.70 -21.78 10.22
N ILE A 329 -13.00 -22.93 10.12
CA ILE A 329 -13.19 -24.05 11.07
C ILE A 329 -12.20 -23.97 12.25
N THR A 330 -11.18 -23.12 12.21
CA THR A 330 -10.14 -23.16 13.24
C THR A 330 -9.70 -21.76 13.69
N ILE A 331 -10.16 -21.39 14.89
CA ILE A 331 -9.64 -20.35 15.81
C ILE A 331 -10.11 -18.90 15.54
N GLY A 332 -10.84 -18.36 16.51
CA GLY A 332 -11.41 -17.02 16.50
C GLY A 332 -10.42 -15.92 16.89
N THR A 333 -10.59 -14.78 16.22
CA THR A 333 -10.25 -13.43 16.73
C THR A 333 -11.22 -12.44 16.06
N GLU A 334 -11.66 -11.45 16.83
CA GLU A 334 -12.82 -10.61 16.59
C GLU A 334 -12.49 -9.40 15.69
N ASP A 335 -13.28 -9.24 14.62
CA ASP A 335 -13.37 -8.02 13.80
C ASP A 335 -14.84 -7.54 13.85
N THR A 336 -15.06 -6.26 14.17
CA THR A 336 -16.32 -5.68 14.69
C THR A 336 -17.42 -5.44 13.66
N SER A 337 -17.59 -6.34 12.70
CA SER A 337 -18.78 -6.38 11.84
C SER A 337 -19.43 -7.77 11.72
N ILE A 338 -19.06 -8.69 12.61
CA ILE A 338 -19.70 -9.99 12.70
C ILE A 338 -21.12 -9.79 13.23
N ALA A 339 -22.12 -10.21 12.44
CA ALA A 339 -23.49 -10.35 12.92
C ALA A 339 -23.46 -11.15 14.23
N PHE A 340 -23.85 -10.52 15.34
CA PHE A 340 -23.87 -11.15 16.66
C PHE A 340 -24.74 -12.40 16.59
N LYS A 341 -24.14 -13.59 16.83
CA LYS A 341 -24.81 -14.90 16.68
C LYS A 341 -25.50 -15.40 17.97
N GLY A 342 -25.57 -14.60 19.02
CA GLY A 342 -26.22 -14.96 20.30
C GLY A 342 -27.70 -14.58 20.36
N THR A 343 -28.32 -14.80 21.51
CA THR A 343 -29.69 -14.32 21.75
C THR A 343 -29.72 -12.80 21.96
N LEU A 344 -30.91 -12.18 21.92
CA LEU A 344 -31.06 -10.77 22.26
C LEU A 344 -30.52 -10.47 23.67
N ASP A 345 -30.70 -11.38 24.62
CA ASP A 345 -30.21 -11.20 25.99
C ASP A 345 -28.69 -11.26 26.06
N ASP A 346 -28.05 -12.16 25.31
CA ASP A 346 -26.58 -12.21 25.21
C ASP A 346 -26.02 -10.93 24.58
N TYR A 347 -26.71 -10.39 23.57
CA TYR A 347 -26.34 -9.14 22.91
C TYR A 347 -26.41 -7.98 23.89
N LEU A 348 -27.55 -7.83 24.59
CA LEU A 348 -27.74 -6.75 25.54
C LEU A 348 -26.77 -6.83 26.72
N LYS A 349 -26.45 -8.04 27.18
CA LYS A 349 -25.44 -8.26 28.23
C LYS A 349 -24.04 -7.82 27.78
N ASN A 350 -23.62 -8.19 26.57
CA ASN A 350 -22.34 -7.75 26.01
C ASN A 350 -22.27 -6.21 25.88
N MET A 351 -23.37 -5.59 25.46
CA MET A 351 -23.44 -4.12 25.34
C MET A 351 -23.42 -3.42 26.70
N GLU A 352 -23.99 -4.03 27.74
CA GLU A 352 -23.93 -3.55 29.11
C GLU A 352 -22.52 -3.63 29.71
N ASP A 353 -21.77 -4.69 29.40
CA ASP A 353 -20.37 -4.82 29.79
C ASP A 353 -19.51 -3.72 29.11
N ILE A 354 -19.75 -3.45 27.82
CA ILE A 354 -19.10 -2.37 27.07
C ILE A 354 -19.43 -1.00 27.67
N TYR A 355 -20.71 -0.71 27.93
CA TYR A 355 -21.12 0.55 28.56
C TYR A 355 -20.45 0.73 29.93
N THR A 356 -20.45 -0.31 30.77
CA THR A 356 -19.86 -0.25 32.12
C THR A 356 -18.36 0.04 32.07
N LYS A 357 -17.64 -0.65 31.18
CA LYS A 357 -16.19 -0.46 30.98
C LYS A 357 -15.85 0.96 30.52
N HIS A 358 -16.58 1.48 29.54
CA HIS A 358 -16.32 2.80 28.99
C HIS A 358 -16.78 3.93 29.92
N SER A 359 -17.88 3.74 30.68
CA SER A 359 -18.32 4.69 31.71
C SER A 359 -17.28 4.82 32.84
N LEU A 360 -16.72 3.71 33.31
CA LEU A 360 -15.64 3.72 34.30
C LEU A 360 -14.38 4.42 33.77
N SER A 361 -14.02 4.16 32.51
CA SER A 361 -12.89 4.80 31.86
C SER A 361 -13.11 6.31 31.70
N TYR A 362 -14.34 6.73 31.38
CA TYR A 362 -14.72 8.13 31.21
C TYR A 362 -14.66 8.91 32.54
N LEU A 363 -15.10 8.29 33.64
CA LEU A 363 -15.02 8.88 34.99
C LEU A 363 -13.57 9.07 35.46
N ASN A 364 -12.69 8.15 35.09
CA ASN A 364 -11.28 8.17 35.49
C ASN A 364 -10.38 9.03 34.57
N ALA A 365 -10.90 9.50 33.44
CA ALA A 365 -10.13 10.32 32.51
C ALA A 365 -9.91 11.75 33.05
N THR A 366 -8.66 12.21 33.03
CA THR A 366 -8.23 13.49 33.61
C THR A 366 -8.27 14.67 32.63
N ASP A 367 -8.17 14.42 31.33
CA ASP A 367 -8.21 15.45 30.29
C ASP A 367 -9.41 15.28 29.33
N GLN A 368 -9.81 16.39 28.72
CA GLN A 368 -10.98 16.46 27.82
C GLN A 368 -10.79 15.72 26.49
N GLY A 369 -9.55 15.59 26.02
CA GLY A 369 -9.23 14.85 24.79
C GLY A 369 -9.46 13.36 24.99
N MET A 370 -8.99 12.81 26.11
CA MET A 370 -9.21 11.40 26.48
C MET A 370 -10.69 11.10 26.70
N LYS A 371 -11.43 12.00 27.35
CA LYS A 371 -12.89 11.89 27.50
C LYS A 371 -13.60 11.80 26.14
N ARG A 372 -13.20 12.66 25.19
CA ARG A 372 -13.75 12.65 23.83
C ARG A 372 -13.46 11.35 23.09
N GLN A 373 -12.22 10.86 23.18
CA GLN A 373 -11.83 9.59 22.58
C GLN A 373 -12.63 8.40 23.14
N ILE A 374 -12.91 8.40 24.44
CA ILE A 374 -13.73 7.36 25.09
C ILE A 374 -15.18 7.41 24.60
N LEU A 375 -15.76 8.61 24.47
CA LEU A 375 -17.11 8.80 23.91
C LEU A 375 -17.20 8.32 22.46
N ASP A 376 -16.24 8.70 21.61
CA ASP A 376 -16.20 8.29 20.21
C ASP A 376 -16.04 6.76 20.08
N THR A 377 -15.22 6.16 20.95
CA THR A 377 -15.03 4.71 21.01
C THR A 377 -16.31 3.99 21.43
N ALA A 378 -17.00 4.45 22.50
CA ALA A 378 -18.27 3.86 22.93
C ALA A 378 -19.34 3.98 21.84
N LYS A 379 -19.42 5.13 21.16
CA LYS A 379 -20.34 5.37 20.03
C LYS A 379 -20.06 4.44 18.86
N SER A 380 -18.81 4.07 18.61
CA SER A 380 -18.45 3.09 17.57
C SER A 380 -19.00 1.69 17.83
N PHE A 381 -19.20 1.32 19.10
CA PHE A 381 -19.89 0.09 19.49
C PHE A 381 -21.41 0.23 19.45
N GLY A 382 -21.93 1.43 19.20
CA GLY A 382 -23.35 1.72 19.25
C GLY A 382 -23.87 2.02 20.66
N VAL A 383 -22.99 2.32 21.62
CA VAL A 383 -23.33 2.74 22.98
C VAL A 383 -23.18 4.26 23.11
N ASP A 384 -24.17 4.94 23.69
CA ASP A 384 -24.07 6.36 24.03
C ASP A 384 -23.94 6.52 25.55
N LEU A 385 -22.80 7.03 26.02
CA LEU A 385 -22.57 7.24 27.46
C LEU A 385 -23.30 8.49 27.99
N ASP A 386 -23.84 9.34 27.11
CA ASP A 386 -24.67 10.49 27.48
C ASP A 386 -26.12 10.05 27.81
N GLU A 387 -26.49 8.82 27.46
CA GLU A 387 -27.80 8.22 27.72
C GLU A 387 -27.73 7.23 28.89
N SER A 388 -28.85 6.99 29.59
CA SER A 388 -28.90 5.92 30.59
C SER A 388 -28.71 4.55 29.95
N MET A 389 -28.24 3.57 30.74
CA MET A 389 -28.14 2.18 30.29
C MET A 389 -29.48 1.65 29.75
N ASP A 390 -30.59 2.00 30.41
CA ASP A 390 -31.93 1.56 29.99
C ASP A 390 -32.33 2.13 28.63
N ALA A 391 -31.99 3.41 28.36
CA ALA A 391 -32.22 4.03 27.06
C ALA A 391 -31.38 3.37 25.97
N ASN A 392 -30.11 3.06 26.26
CA ASN A 392 -29.24 2.30 25.36
C ASN A 392 -29.82 0.91 25.06
N LYS A 393 -30.24 0.16 26.09
CA LYS A 393 -30.81 -1.18 25.92
C LYS A 393 -32.05 -1.15 25.02
N GLU A 394 -32.92 -0.15 25.19
CA GLU A 394 -34.13 -0.04 24.36
C GLU A 394 -33.80 0.28 22.90
N ARG A 395 -32.89 1.23 22.65
CA ARG A 395 -32.41 1.55 21.29
C ARG A 395 -31.75 0.33 20.63
N LEU A 396 -30.92 -0.39 21.38
CA LEU A 396 -30.21 -1.57 20.91
C LEU A 396 -31.15 -2.75 20.63
N ARG A 397 -32.24 -2.93 21.41
CA ARG A 397 -33.31 -3.90 21.10
C ARG A 397 -33.97 -3.61 19.75
N VAL A 398 -34.29 -2.35 19.48
CA VAL A 398 -34.90 -1.95 18.20
C VAL A 398 -33.97 -2.26 17.03
N LEU A 399 -32.68 -1.96 17.16
CA LEU A 399 -31.67 -2.25 16.14
C LEU A 399 -31.45 -3.76 15.94
N TYR A 400 -31.42 -4.53 17.02
CA TYR A 400 -31.30 -5.98 16.99
C TYR A 400 -32.49 -6.63 16.28
N ASN A 401 -33.72 -6.24 16.62
CA ASN A 401 -34.93 -6.77 15.99
C ASN A 401 -35.05 -6.40 14.50
N LYS A 402 -34.58 -5.21 14.12
CA LYS A 402 -34.50 -4.80 12.70
C LYS A 402 -33.52 -5.64 11.89
N SER A 403 -32.41 -6.05 12.50
CA SER A 403 -31.37 -6.86 11.85
C SER A 403 -31.64 -8.36 11.91
N HIS A 404 -32.50 -8.81 12.82
CA HIS A 404 -32.91 -10.21 13.01
C HIS A 404 -34.44 -10.35 12.99
N PRO A 405 -35.11 -10.08 11.84
CA PRO A 405 -36.55 -10.22 11.74
C PRO A 405 -36.95 -11.66 12.06
N ARG A 406 -37.78 -11.86 13.09
CA ARG A 406 -38.33 -13.17 13.41
C ARG A 406 -39.06 -13.69 12.17
N THR A 407 -38.65 -14.85 11.65
CA THR A 407 -39.45 -15.62 10.71
C THR A 407 -40.75 -15.97 11.39
N ILE A 408 -41.81 -15.23 11.05
CA ILE A 408 -43.17 -15.57 11.44
C ILE A 408 -43.47 -16.94 10.79
N PRO A 409 -43.82 -17.98 11.55
CA PRO A 409 -44.26 -19.23 10.95
C PRO A 409 -45.45 -18.91 10.06
N ARG A 410 -45.35 -19.23 8.76
CA ARG A 410 -46.52 -19.20 7.88
C ARG A 410 -47.49 -20.24 8.43
N ILE A 411 -48.65 -19.77 8.90
CA ILE A 411 -49.81 -20.60 9.26
C ILE A 411 -50.37 -21.21 7.99
#